data_AF-A0A349D430-F1
#
_entry.id   AF-A0A349D430-F1
#
_cell.length_a   1.000
_cell.length_b   1.000
_cell.length_c   1.000
_cell.angle_alpha   90.00
_cell.angle_beta   90.00
_cell.angle_gamma   90.00
#
_symmetry.space_group_name_H-M   'P 1'
#
loop_
_entity.id
_entity.type
_entity.pdbx_description
1 polymer ?
#
loop_
_entity_poly.entity_id
_entity_poly.type
_entity_poly.pdbx_seq_one_letter_code
_entity_poly.pdbx_strand_id
1 'polypeptide(L)'
;MQLAELAGAPSEALLYSKEIILLKDTMQDVETMSRIGRLQEDYKRKVEDEEAAALALLEKSKREREDLLQYSGILVFLLFLFIFVFYSGRLSFPSYITAGITFLAFVLLFEFALVLLDPKIEELTGGQPILKLIANAGIALLIIPLHGFFERKLRARTKNRKSKLN
;
A
#
# COMPACT_ATOMS: atom_id res chain seq x y z
N MET A 1 86.30 -5.77 33.04
CA MET A 1 85.38 -5.01 32.17
C MET A 1 83.93 -5.49 32.23
N GLN A 2 83.60 -6.69 32.73
CA GLN A 2 82.21 -7.22 32.78
C GLN A 2 81.32 -6.72 33.94
N LEU A 3 81.86 -5.96 34.91
CA LEU A 3 81.08 -5.50 36.07
C LEU A 3 80.30 -4.19 35.82
N ALA A 4 80.59 -3.47 34.73
CA ALA A 4 79.83 -2.27 34.35
C ALA A 4 78.51 -2.60 33.63
N GLU A 5 78.41 -3.79 33.03
CA GLU A 5 77.27 -4.24 32.25
C GLU A 5 76.11 -4.71 33.16
N LEU A 6 76.43 -5.30 34.32
CA LEU A 6 75.44 -5.75 35.31
C LEU A 6 74.79 -4.60 36.11
N ALA A 7 75.47 -3.45 36.23
CA ALA A 7 74.95 -2.28 36.93
C ALA A 7 73.94 -1.48 36.09
N GLY A 8 73.97 -1.64 34.75
CA GLY A 8 72.98 -1.07 33.81
C GLY A 8 71.72 -1.93 33.63
N ALA A 9 71.83 -3.25 33.82
CA ALA A 9 70.73 -4.20 33.66
C ALA A 9 69.47 -3.93 34.52
N PRO A 10 69.56 -3.57 35.81
CA PRO A 10 68.36 -3.27 36.61
C PRO A 10 67.69 -1.95 36.20
N SER A 11 68.46 -0.95 35.78
CA SER A 11 67.91 0.30 35.25
C SER A 11 67.25 0.13 33.88
N GLU A 12 67.82 -0.71 33.02
CA GLU A 12 67.28 -1.01 31.69
C GLU A 12 65.99 -1.84 31.78
N ALA A 13 65.94 -2.84 32.67
CA ALA A 13 64.73 -3.61 32.97
C ALA A 13 63.59 -2.72 33.50
N LEU A 14 63.90 -1.73 34.33
CA LEU A 14 62.93 -0.78 34.86
C LEU A 14 62.40 0.15 33.77
N LEU A 15 63.25 0.53 32.82
CA LEU A 15 62.90 1.35 31.65
C LEU A 15 61.94 0.60 30.72
N TYR A 16 62.26 -0.65 30.37
CA TYR A 16 61.37 -1.53 29.60
C TYR A 16 60.02 -1.76 30.31
N SER A 17 60.00 -1.92 31.64
CA SER A 17 58.74 -2.09 32.37
C SER A 17 57.83 -0.86 32.28
N LYS A 18 58.39 0.36 32.33
CA LYS A 18 57.63 1.60 32.20
C LYS A 18 57.04 1.74 30.81
N GLU A 19 57.82 1.38 29.80
CA GLU A 19 57.39 1.43 28.40
C GLU A 19 56.26 0.43 28.11
N ILE A 20 56.33 -0.78 28.69
CA ILE A 20 55.25 -1.79 28.60
C ILE A 20 53.97 -1.30 29.27
N ILE A 21 54.06 -0.66 30.45
CA ILE A 21 52.89 -0.11 31.16
C ILE A 21 52.23 0.99 30.33
N LEU A 22 53.02 1.92 29.79
CA LEU A 22 52.55 3.00 28.91
C LEU A 22 51.89 2.45 27.64
N LEU A 23 52.49 1.44 27.00
CA LEU A 23 51.91 0.79 25.83
C LEU A 23 50.56 0.15 26.15
N LYS A 24 50.46 -0.54 27.29
CA LYS A 24 49.24 -1.22 27.73
C LYS A 24 48.09 -0.22 27.96
N ASP A 25 48.36 0.89 28.62
CA ASP A 25 47.35 1.94 28.84
C ASP A 25 46.88 2.54 27.50
N THR A 26 47.81 2.84 26.59
CA THR A 26 47.47 3.36 25.25
C THR A 26 46.64 2.35 24.43
N MET A 27 46.97 1.05 24.50
CA MET A 27 46.22 0.00 23.82
C MET A 27 44.79 -0.15 24.38
N GLN A 28 44.63 -0.01 25.69
CA GLN A 28 43.32 -0.08 26.34
C GLN A 28 42.43 1.12 25.98
N ASP A 29 43.01 2.31 25.81
CA ASP A 29 42.32 3.49 25.30
C ASP A 29 41.87 3.31 23.84
N VAL A 30 42.74 2.74 22.98
CA VAL A 30 42.40 2.43 21.58
C VAL A 30 41.27 1.40 21.48
N GLU A 31 41.31 0.35 22.31
CA GLU A 31 40.24 -0.65 22.37
C GLU A 31 38.92 -0.03 22.85
N THR A 32 38.98 0.83 23.87
CA THR A 32 37.83 1.57 24.40
C THR A 32 37.23 2.48 23.33
N MET A 33 38.06 3.21 22.57
CA MET A 33 37.62 4.06 21.48
C MET A 33 36.98 3.26 20.33
N SER A 34 37.57 2.11 19.97
CA SER A 34 37.00 1.20 18.97
C SER A 34 35.65 0.61 19.43
N ARG A 35 35.51 0.30 20.71
CA ARG A 35 34.26 -0.18 21.30
C ARG A 35 33.18 0.90 21.31
N ILE A 36 33.55 2.14 21.66
CA ILE A 36 32.65 3.30 21.61
C ILE A 36 32.19 3.55 20.17
N GLY A 37 33.10 3.49 19.19
CA GLY A 37 32.78 3.64 17.77
C GLY A 37 31.76 2.60 17.28
N ARG A 38 31.98 1.31 17.61
CA ARG A 38 31.03 0.23 17.30
C ARG A 38 29.68 0.44 17.98
N LEU A 39 29.68 0.86 19.24
CA LEU A 39 28.45 1.12 19.98
C LEU A 39 27.65 2.28 19.36
N GLN A 40 28.33 3.33 18.91
CA GLN A 40 27.69 4.46 18.21
C GLN A 40 27.12 4.04 16.85
N GLU A 41 27.84 3.20 16.11
CA GLU A 41 27.38 2.68 14.82
C GLU A 41 26.14 1.79 14.97
N ASP A 42 26.13 0.89 15.96
CA ASP A 42 24.97 0.07 16.32
C ASP A 42 23.78 0.93 16.76
N TYR A 43 24.03 1.97 17.56
CA TYR A 43 22.97 2.88 18.00
C TYR A 43 22.40 3.68 16.84
N LYS A 44 23.26 4.17 15.94
CA LYS A 44 22.85 4.90 14.74
C LYS A 44 22.01 4.02 13.81
N ARG A 45 22.42 2.76 13.59
CA ARG A 45 21.61 1.78 12.85
C ARG A 45 20.24 1.56 13.47
N LYS A 46 20.18 1.38 14.79
CA LYS A 46 18.89 1.19 15.48
C LYS A 46 17.97 2.38 15.33
N VAL A 47 18.50 3.60 15.43
CA VAL A 47 17.72 4.82 15.23
C VAL A 47 17.26 4.94 13.77
N GLU A 48 18.12 4.66 12.80
CA GLU A 48 17.74 4.66 11.37
C GLU A 48 16.67 3.61 11.05
N ASP A 49 16.78 2.39 11.62
CA ASP A 49 15.79 1.32 11.45
C ASP A 49 14.44 1.69 12.09
N GLU A 50 14.47 2.33 13.26
CA GLU A 50 13.26 2.76 13.99
C GLU A 50 12.58 3.95 13.30
N GLU A 51 13.36 4.90 12.77
CA GLU A 51 12.86 5.99 11.92
C GLU A 51 12.27 5.47 10.61
N ALA A 52 12.92 4.50 9.95
CA ALA A 52 12.41 3.86 8.75
C ALA A 52 11.08 3.11 9.01
N ALA A 53 10.98 2.41 10.15
CA ALA A 53 9.75 1.74 10.57
C ALA A 53 8.62 2.76 10.89
N ALA A 54 8.94 3.87 11.55
CA ALA A 54 7.99 4.93 11.85
C ALA A 54 7.49 5.63 10.58
N LEU A 55 8.37 5.89 9.62
CA LEU A 55 8.02 6.43 8.29
C LEU A 55 7.12 5.48 7.51
N ALA A 56 7.42 4.17 7.50
CA ALA A 56 6.59 3.17 6.83
C ALA A 56 5.18 3.04 7.43
N LEU A 57 5.05 3.17 8.76
CA LEU A 57 3.75 3.21 9.44
C LEU A 57 2.97 4.48 9.09
N LEU A 58 3.64 5.63 9.03
CA LEU A 58 3.05 6.90 8.62
C LEU A 58 2.56 6.85 7.17
N GLU A 59 3.34 6.28 6.24
CA GLU A 59 2.92 6.09 4.84
C GLU A 59 1.72 5.14 4.72
N LYS A 60 1.71 4.03 5.46
CA LYS A 60 0.53 3.15 5.52
C LYS A 60 -0.71 3.89 6.01
N SER A 61 -0.58 4.67 7.09
CA SER A 61 -1.70 5.43 7.65
C SER A 61 -2.22 6.52 6.69
N LYS A 62 -1.32 7.11 5.89
CA LYS A 62 -1.70 8.08 4.85
C LYS A 62 -2.45 7.38 3.71
N ARG A 63 -1.96 6.24 3.24
CA ARG A 63 -2.68 5.43 2.23
C ARG A 63 -4.06 5.01 2.73
N GLU A 64 -4.18 4.52 3.96
CA GLU A 64 -5.48 4.16 4.53
C GLU A 64 -6.46 5.35 4.58
N ARG A 65 -5.97 6.56 4.89
CA ARG A 65 -6.82 7.77 4.89
C ARG A 65 -7.21 8.23 3.49
N GLU A 66 -6.32 8.09 2.51
CA GLU A 66 -6.61 8.36 1.10
C GLU A 66 -7.61 7.35 0.53
N ASP A 67 -7.48 6.09 0.92
CA ASP A 67 -8.40 5.01 0.58
C ASP A 67 -9.83 5.33 1.09
N LEU A 68 -9.97 5.81 2.33
CA LEU A 68 -11.27 6.23 2.89
C LEU A 68 -11.96 7.33 2.04
N LEU A 69 -11.19 8.26 1.47
CA LEU A 69 -11.73 9.31 0.60
C LEU A 69 -12.17 8.75 -0.76
N GLN A 70 -11.41 7.84 -1.37
CA GLN A 70 -11.81 7.15 -2.61
C GLN A 70 -13.07 6.31 -2.40
N TYR A 71 -13.14 5.53 -1.31
CA TYR A 71 -14.32 4.74 -0.96
C TYR A 71 -15.57 5.61 -0.69
N SER A 72 -15.39 6.85 -0.21
CA SER A 72 -16.51 7.79 -0.03
C SER A 72 -17.09 8.30 -1.36
N GLY A 73 -16.23 8.62 -2.34
CA GLY A 73 -16.66 8.99 -3.69
C GLY A 73 -17.36 7.84 -4.40
N ILE A 74 -16.92 6.62 -4.11
CA ILE A 74 -17.52 5.39 -4.60
C ILE A 74 -18.95 5.19 -4.08
N LEU A 75 -19.18 5.43 -2.78
CA LEU A 75 -20.50 5.30 -2.15
C LEU A 75 -21.48 6.33 -2.70
N VAL A 76 -21.03 7.58 -2.89
CA VAL A 76 -21.83 8.66 -3.50
C VAL A 76 -22.19 8.32 -4.94
N PHE A 77 -21.26 7.77 -5.73
CA PHE A 77 -21.51 7.34 -7.09
C PHE A 77 -22.54 6.20 -7.16
N LEU A 78 -22.44 5.20 -6.28
CA LEU A 78 -23.40 4.09 -6.20
C LEU A 78 -24.82 4.61 -5.88
N LEU A 79 -24.93 5.54 -4.93
CA LEU A 79 -26.19 6.19 -4.58
C LEU A 79 -26.78 6.92 -5.81
N PHE A 80 -25.93 7.64 -6.54
CA PHE A 80 -26.31 8.37 -7.74
C PHE A 80 -26.80 7.43 -8.85
N LEU A 81 -26.11 6.30 -9.05
CA LEU A 81 -26.48 5.30 -10.04
C LEU A 81 -27.83 4.63 -9.71
N PHE A 82 -28.07 4.30 -8.44
CA PHE A 82 -29.37 3.80 -7.99
C PHE A 82 -30.50 4.80 -8.25
N ILE A 83 -30.27 6.07 -7.90
CA ILE A 83 -31.23 7.16 -8.16
C ILE A 83 -31.48 7.29 -9.66
N PHE A 84 -30.42 7.27 -10.47
CA PHE A 84 -30.49 7.41 -11.93
C PHE A 84 -31.31 6.29 -12.59
N VAL A 85 -31.04 5.03 -12.23
CA VAL A 85 -31.80 3.88 -12.76
C VAL A 85 -33.27 3.94 -12.34
N PHE A 86 -33.54 4.33 -11.09
CA PHE A 86 -34.91 4.45 -10.57
C PHE A 86 -35.70 5.59 -11.24
N TYR A 87 -35.04 6.72 -11.53
CA TYR A 87 -35.63 7.88 -12.18
C TYR A 87 -35.79 7.69 -13.69
N SER A 88 -34.85 7.01 -14.35
CA SER A 88 -34.89 6.68 -15.78
C SER A 88 -36.15 5.87 -16.15
N GLY A 89 -36.60 4.97 -15.27
CA GLY A 89 -37.86 4.23 -15.45
C GLY A 89 -39.14 5.10 -15.38
N ARG A 90 -39.04 6.36 -14.95
CA ARG A 90 -40.16 7.30 -14.82
C ARG A 90 -40.26 8.29 -15.99
N LEU A 91 -39.17 8.52 -16.73
CA LEU A 91 -39.14 9.42 -17.89
C LEU A 91 -39.58 8.72 -19.18
N SER A 92 -40.50 9.36 -19.91
CA SER A 92 -41.10 8.86 -21.15
C SER A 92 -40.19 9.08 -22.36
N PHE A 93 -38.97 8.54 -22.35
CA PHE A 93 -38.07 8.68 -23.49
C PHE A 93 -38.41 7.70 -24.63
N PRO A 94 -38.04 8.03 -25.88
CA PRO A 94 -38.05 7.09 -26.99
C PRO A 94 -37.18 5.85 -26.68
N SER A 95 -37.61 4.68 -27.18
CA SER A 95 -36.99 3.40 -26.81
C SER A 95 -35.49 3.29 -27.09
N TYR A 96 -34.96 4.05 -28.06
CA TYR A 96 -33.53 4.09 -28.39
C TYR A 96 -32.72 4.90 -27.36
N ILE A 97 -33.27 6.02 -26.86
CA ILE A 97 -32.63 6.84 -25.82
C ILE A 97 -32.60 6.08 -24.50
N THR A 98 -33.71 5.43 -24.14
CA THR A 98 -33.79 4.61 -22.92
C THR A 98 -32.79 3.45 -22.95
N ALA A 99 -32.64 2.78 -24.10
CA ALA A 99 -31.66 1.71 -24.26
C ALA A 99 -30.21 2.23 -24.13
N GLY A 100 -29.88 3.36 -24.78
CA GLY A 100 -28.56 3.97 -24.69
C GLY A 100 -28.20 4.44 -23.28
N ILE A 101 -29.14 5.08 -22.58
CA ILE A 101 -28.95 5.53 -21.20
C ILE A 101 -28.77 4.34 -20.25
N THR A 102 -29.54 3.27 -20.43
CA THR A 102 -29.43 2.05 -19.63
C THR A 102 -28.07 1.38 -19.87
N PHE A 103 -27.66 1.26 -21.13
CA PHE A 103 -26.35 0.72 -21.50
C PHE A 103 -25.21 1.53 -20.87
N LEU A 104 -25.24 2.87 -21.01
CA LEU A 104 -24.23 3.75 -20.44
C LEU A 104 -24.15 3.64 -18.91
N ALA A 105 -25.31 3.59 -18.23
CA ALA A 105 -25.36 3.38 -16.78
C ALA A 105 -24.72 2.05 -16.37
N PHE A 106 -24.94 0.98 -17.13
CA PHE A 106 -24.36 -0.32 -16.83
C PHE A 106 -22.86 -0.43 -17.15
N VAL A 107 -22.37 0.25 -18.19
CA VAL A 107 -20.93 0.37 -18.47
C VAL A 107 -20.24 1.13 -17.32
N LEU A 108 -20.84 2.22 -16.87
CA LEU A 108 -20.35 3.00 -15.72
C LEU A 108 -20.41 2.20 -14.41
N LEU A 109 -21.47 1.43 -14.18
CA LEU A 109 -21.56 0.47 -13.07
C LEU A 109 -20.44 -0.58 -13.13
N PHE A 110 -20.17 -1.13 -14.32
CA PHE A 110 -19.12 -2.13 -14.51
C PHE A 110 -17.73 -1.56 -14.21
N GLU A 111 -17.39 -0.42 -14.81
CA GLU A 111 -16.11 0.27 -14.58
C GLU A 111 -15.92 0.55 -13.08
N PHE A 112 -16.99 1.03 -12.44
CA PHE A 112 -17.02 1.25 -11.01
C PHE A 112 -16.81 -0.04 -10.20
N ALA A 113 -17.47 -1.14 -10.56
CA ALA A 113 -17.30 -2.42 -9.89
C ALA A 113 -15.85 -2.91 -10.02
N LEU A 114 -15.22 -2.74 -11.18
CA LEU A 114 -13.81 -3.07 -11.35
C LEU A 114 -12.92 -2.24 -10.42
N VAL A 115 -13.10 -0.92 -10.39
CA VAL A 115 -12.31 -0.02 -9.54
C VAL A 115 -12.52 -0.29 -8.05
N LEU A 116 -13.77 -0.55 -7.63
CA LEU A 116 -14.10 -0.84 -6.24
C LEU A 116 -13.54 -2.19 -5.78
N LEU A 117 -13.63 -3.21 -6.63
CA LEU A 117 -13.13 -4.54 -6.30
C LEU A 117 -11.61 -4.64 -6.54
N ASP A 118 -11.00 -3.73 -7.28
CA ASP A 118 -9.57 -3.73 -7.61
C ASP A 118 -8.65 -4.00 -6.41
N PRO A 119 -8.72 -3.25 -5.28
CA PRO A 119 -7.87 -3.52 -4.12
C PRO A 119 -8.11 -4.90 -3.50
N LYS A 120 -9.35 -5.41 -3.53
CA LYS A 120 -9.69 -6.75 -3.04
C LYS A 120 -9.21 -7.85 -3.98
N ILE A 121 -9.29 -7.61 -5.28
CA ILE A 121 -8.74 -8.49 -6.31
C ILE A 121 -7.21 -8.51 -6.19
N GLU A 122 -6.58 -7.37 -5.94
CA GLU A 122 -5.12 -7.28 -5.76
C GLU A 122 -4.64 -8.08 -4.53
N GLU A 123 -5.36 -7.96 -3.42
CA GLU A 123 -5.15 -8.75 -2.20
C GLU A 123 -5.31 -10.27 -2.46
N LEU A 124 -6.36 -10.67 -3.19
CA LEU A 124 -6.64 -12.07 -3.51
C LEU A 124 -5.66 -12.68 -4.52
N THR A 125 -5.20 -11.88 -5.48
CA THR A 125 -4.36 -12.34 -6.60
C THR A 125 -2.87 -12.20 -6.34
N GLY A 126 -2.48 -11.56 -5.23
CA GLY A 126 -1.07 -11.28 -4.90
C GLY A 126 -0.39 -10.41 -5.94
N GLY A 127 -1.15 -9.55 -6.64
CA GLY A 127 -0.65 -8.70 -7.73
C GLY A 127 -0.37 -9.42 -9.05
N GLN A 128 -0.77 -10.68 -9.22
CA GLN A 128 -0.55 -11.41 -10.48
C GLN A 128 -1.48 -10.90 -11.60
N PRO A 129 -0.94 -10.40 -12.73
CA PRO A 129 -1.76 -9.76 -13.78
C PRO A 129 -2.82 -10.69 -14.41
N ILE A 130 -2.49 -11.96 -14.61
CA ILE A 130 -3.40 -12.94 -15.25
C ILE A 130 -4.61 -13.23 -14.35
N LEU A 131 -4.37 -13.42 -13.06
CA LEU A 131 -5.44 -13.69 -12.09
C LEU A 131 -6.36 -12.48 -11.92
N LYS A 132 -5.78 -11.26 -11.92
CA LYS A 132 -6.55 -10.00 -11.93
C LYS A 132 -7.46 -9.91 -13.16
N LEU A 133 -6.95 -10.27 -14.33
CA LEU A 133 -7.73 -10.30 -15.57
C LEU A 133 -8.90 -11.29 -15.50
N ILE A 134 -8.67 -12.49 -14.96
CA ILE A 134 -9.71 -13.53 -14.80
C ILE A 134 -10.80 -13.06 -13.82
N ALA A 135 -10.41 -12.42 -12.71
CA ALA A 135 -11.35 -11.85 -11.75
C ALA A 135 -12.23 -10.76 -12.40
N ASN A 136 -11.62 -9.84 -13.14
CA ASN A 136 -12.35 -8.79 -13.86
C ASN A 136 -13.30 -9.36 -14.92
N ALA A 137 -12.86 -10.38 -15.66
CA ALA A 137 -13.70 -11.09 -16.61
C ALA A 137 -14.90 -11.80 -15.93
N GLY A 138 -14.68 -12.39 -14.75
CA GLY A 138 -15.75 -12.98 -13.93
C GLY A 138 -16.79 -11.95 -13.50
N ILE A 139 -16.37 -10.77 -13.07
CA ILE A 139 -17.26 -9.65 -12.73
C ILE A 139 -18.07 -9.20 -13.94
N ALA A 140 -17.42 -9.04 -15.10
CA ALA A 140 -18.10 -8.70 -16.35
C ALA A 140 -19.20 -9.71 -16.69
N LEU A 141 -18.91 -11.01 -16.54
CA LEU A 141 -19.83 -12.10 -16.82
C LEU A 141 -21.09 -12.07 -15.94
N LEU A 142 -20.97 -11.58 -14.70
CA LEU A 142 -22.10 -11.39 -13.77
C LEU A 142 -22.94 -10.16 -14.09
N ILE A 143 -22.34 -9.09 -14.61
CA ILE A 143 -23.05 -7.84 -14.90
C ILE A 143 -23.87 -7.92 -16.20
N ILE A 144 -23.41 -8.66 -17.21
CA ILE A 144 -24.12 -8.86 -18.48
C ILE A 144 -25.57 -9.35 -18.31
N PRO A 145 -25.86 -10.43 -17.56
CA PRO A 145 -27.24 -10.88 -17.36
C PRO A 145 -28.07 -9.87 -16.54
N LEU A 146 -27.43 -9.13 -15.63
CA LEU A 146 -28.08 -8.09 -14.82
C LEU A 146 -28.53 -6.92 -15.71
N HIS A 147 -27.69 -6.49 -16.66
CA HIS A 147 -28.04 -5.51 -17.68
C HIS A 147 -29.28 -5.94 -18.49
N GLY A 148 -29.26 -7.16 -19.04
CA GLY A 148 -30.37 -7.67 -19.85
C GLY A 148 -31.69 -7.79 -19.07
N PHE A 149 -31.63 -8.17 -17.79
CA PHE A 149 -32.81 -8.21 -16.93
C PHE A 149 -33.41 -6.81 -16.71
N PHE A 150 -32.58 -5.80 -16.43
CA PHE A 150 -33.03 -4.44 -16.24
C PHE A 150 -33.59 -3.82 -17.51
N GLU A 151 -32.93 -4.02 -18.65
CA GLU A 151 -33.41 -3.52 -19.94
C GLU A 151 -34.81 -4.08 -20.26
N ARG A 152 -35.01 -5.38 -20.07
CA ARG A 152 -36.31 -6.04 -20.30
C ARG A 152 -37.39 -5.49 -19.37
N LYS A 153 -37.07 -5.30 -18.09
CA LYS A 153 -38.00 -4.76 -17.08
C LYS A 153 -38.39 -3.31 -17.38
N LEU A 154 -37.44 -2.49 -17.82
CA LEU A 154 -37.68 -1.10 -18.20
C LEU A 154 -38.56 -0.99 -19.46
N ARG A 155 -38.28 -1.81 -20.49
CA ARG A 155 -39.09 -1.92 -21.71
C ARG A 155 -40.52 -2.40 -21.44
N ALA A 156 -40.69 -3.37 -20.53
CA ALA A 156 -42.02 -3.87 -20.16
C ALA A 156 -42.90 -2.78 -19.49
N ARG A 157 -42.30 -1.94 -18.63
CA ARG A 157 -43.00 -0.82 -17.98
C ARG A 157 -43.41 0.29 -18.95
N THR A 158 -42.60 0.57 -19.98
CA THR A 158 -42.95 1.54 -21.03
C THR A 158 -44.03 1.02 -21.96
N LYS A 159 -44.01 -0.28 -22.32
CA LYS A 159 -45.05 -0.91 -23.17
C LYS A 159 -46.44 -0.89 -22.51
N ASN A 160 -46.52 -1.18 -21.22
CA ASN A 160 -47.79 -1.18 -20.47
C ASN A 160 -48.43 0.22 -20.34
N ARG A 161 -47.65 1.30 -20.50
CA ARG A 161 -48.16 2.68 -20.47
C ARG A 161 -48.78 3.11 -21.80
N LYS A 162 -48.21 2.70 -22.94
CA LYS A 162 -48.79 2.97 -24.27
C LYS A 162 -50.16 2.29 -24.47
N SER A 163 -50.40 1.16 -23.80
CA SER A 163 -51.69 0.46 -23.82
C SER A 163 -52.79 1.11 -22.94
N LYS A 164 -52.45 2.09 -22.09
CA LYS A 164 -53.43 2.81 -21.25
C LYS A 164 -53.75 4.22 -21.76
N LEU A 165 -53.12 4.64 -22.86
CA LEU A 165 -53.29 5.94 -23.51
C LEU A 165 -53.96 5.84 -24.89
N ASN A 166 -54.30 4.62 -25.32
CA ASN A 166 -55.14 4.33 -26.49
C ASN A 166 -56.42 3.66 -26.01
#